data_AF-A0A1R2BA05-F1
#
_entry.id   AF-A0A1R2BA05-F1
#
_cell.length_a   1.000
_cell.length_b   1.000
_cell.length_c   1.000
_cell.angle_alpha   90.00
_cell.angle_beta   90.00
_cell.angle_gamma   90.00
#
_symmetry.space_group_name_H-M   'P 1'
#
loop_
_entity.id
_entity.type
_entity.pdbx_description
1 polymer ?
#
loop_
_entity_poly.entity_id
_entity_poly.type
_entity_poly.pdbx_seq_one_letter_code
_entity_poly.pdbx_strand_id
1 'polypeptide(L)'
;MEASNTSAPLPSLKKQQKLKEFREYLADKGVVLSLVKLLISLRNSDTFPENPSEFIQDYFGRYKDPLWDEVERMKNDIQSLKISIENKTKEIAFLHQEISKSKRIAHIKETFIMMGPDNNGIVSTKILVQKLSGQPRFEVDLKLNINNFINFVLEHLITAESEEEKNNWWSSCYLAFREICITGEDGKPKPPPFAGRLEDPNYQRILEKIRSFVPR
;
A
#
# COMPACT_ATOMS: atom_id res chain seq x y z
N MET A 1 13.19 83.91 -36.45
CA MET A 1 12.19 83.52 -35.43
C MET A 1 11.28 82.51 -36.08
N GLU A 2 11.56 81.22 -35.91
CA GLU A 2 10.64 80.17 -36.35
C GLU A 2 10.43 79.23 -35.16
N ALA A 3 9.18 79.19 -34.68
CA ALA A 3 8.73 78.34 -33.61
C ALA A 3 8.63 76.91 -34.13
N SER A 4 9.54 76.04 -33.70
CA SER A 4 9.45 74.59 -33.92
C SER A 4 8.34 74.03 -33.03
N ASN A 5 7.22 73.70 -33.68
CA ASN A 5 6.04 73.11 -33.06
C ASN A 5 6.21 71.58 -33.08
N THR A 6 6.63 71.00 -31.96
CA THR A 6 6.81 69.55 -31.79
C THR A 6 5.46 68.86 -31.53
N SER A 7 4.82 68.34 -32.58
CA SER A 7 3.65 67.47 -32.46
C SER A 7 4.07 66.02 -32.22
N ALA A 8 3.66 65.44 -31.09
CA ALA A 8 3.88 64.04 -30.71
C ALA A 8 3.14 63.04 -31.65
N PRO A 9 3.65 61.80 -31.83
CA PRO A 9 3.08 60.83 -32.77
C PRO A 9 1.76 60.23 -32.24
N LEU A 10 0.74 60.21 -33.10
CA LEU A 10 -0.59 59.67 -32.81
C LEU A 10 -0.56 58.15 -32.52
N PRO A 11 -1.20 57.65 -31.44
CA PRO A 11 -1.29 56.22 -31.16
C PRO A 11 -2.16 55.49 -32.20
N SER A 12 -1.78 54.28 -32.59
CA SER A 12 -2.46 53.49 -33.63
C SER A 12 -3.96 53.31 -33.34
N LEU A 13 -4.81 53.38 -34.39
CA LEU A 13 -6.29 53.32 -34.30
C LEU A 13 -6.81 52.16 -33.43
N LYS A 14 -6.15 50.99 -33.48
CA LYS A 14 -6.48 49.82 -32.64
C LYS A 14 -6.31 50.07 -31.14
N LYS A 15 -5.31 50.87 -30.72
CA LYS A 15 -5.11 51.23 -29.31
C LYS A 15 -6.20 52.19 -28.83
N GLN A 16 -6.63 53.12 -29.67
CA GLN A 16 -7.70 54.07 -29.33
C GLN A 16 -9.05 53.37 -29.17
N GLN A 17 -9.37 52.39 -30.04
CA GLN A 17 -10.57 51.57 -29.91
C GLN A 17 -10.57 50.76 -28.61
N LYS A 18 -9.48 50.05 -28.30
CA LYS A 18 -9.35 49.32 -27.03
C LYS A 18 -9.48 50.22 -25.80
N LEU A 19 -8.92 51.43 -25.85
CA LEU A 19 -9.06 52.40 -24.77
C LEU A 19 -10.49 52.89 -24.61
N LYS A 20 -11.22 53.07 -25.72
CA LYS A 20 -12.64 53.43 -25.70
C LYS A 20 -13.47 52.31 -25.09
N GLU A 21 -13.30 51.08 -25.57
CA GLU A 21 -13.98 49.89 -25.05
C GLU A 21 -13.69 49.68 -23.55
N PHE A 22 -12.44 49.89 -23.12
CA PHE A 22 -12.09 49.79 -21.71
C PHE A 22 -12.77 50.86 -20.84
N ARG A 23 -12.86 52.11 -21.33
CA ARG A 23 -13.56 53.19 -20.63
C ARG A 23 -15.06 52.92 -20.51
N GLU A 24 -15.68 52.45 -21.59
CA GLU A 24 -17.08 52.04 -21.61
C GLU A 24 -17.30 50.89 -20.62
N TYR A 25 -16.44 49.88 -20.64
CA TYR A 25 -16.48 48.78 -19.67
C TYR A 25 -16.40 49.26 -18.21
N LEU A 26 -15.47 50.17 -17.89
CA LEU A 26 -15.32 50.71 -16.54
C LEU A 26 -16.56 51.50 -16.09
N ALA A 27 -17.20 52.21 -17.01
CA ALA A 27 -18.43 52.96 -16.75
C ALA A 27 -19.63 52.02 -16.57
N ASP A 28 -19.83 51.08 -17.50
CA ASP A 28 -20.95 50.13 -17.51
C ASP A 28 -20.92 49.19 -16.30
N LYS A 29 -19.73 48.77 -15.86
CA LYS A 29 -19.55 47.96 -14.65
C LYS A 29 -19.60 48.79 -13.36
N GLY A 30 -19.82 50.10 -13.44
CA GLY A 30 -19.92 50.99 -12.27
C GLY A 30 -18.61 51.17 -11.50
N VAL A 31 -17.46 50.74 -12.05
CA VAL A 31 -16.15 50.81 -11.39
C VAL A 31 -15.78 52.27 -11.09
N VAL A 32 -16.02 53.16 -12.07
CA VAL A 32 -15.76 54.60 -11.91
C VAL A 32 -16.62 55.18 -10.79
N LEU A 33 -17.91 54.83 -10.74
CA LEU A 33 -18.83 55.30 -9.70
C LEU A 33 -18.39 54.81 -8.32
N SER A 34 -17.98 53.55 -8.20
CA SER A 34 -17.50 52.97 -6.93
C SER A 34 -16.20 53.62 -6.45
N LEU A 35 -15.26 53.92 -7.36
CA LEU A 35 -14.03 54.69 -7.05
C LEU A 35 -14.36 56.10 -6.58
N VAL A 36 -15.28 56.79 -7.25
CA VAL A 36 -15.70 58.14 -6.85
C VAL A 36 -16.37 58.12 -5.47
N LYS A 37 -17.24 57.14 -5.20
CA LYS A 37 -17.85 56.96 -3.86
C LYS A 37 -16.80 56.70 -2.79
N LEU A 38 -15.78 55.89 -3.08
CA LEU A 38 -14.66 55.65 -2.17
C LEU A 38 -13.91 56.95 -1.85
N LEU A 39 -13.56 57.73 -2.88
CA LEU A 39 -12.86 59.01 -2.71
C LEU A 39 -13.69 60.03 -1.93
N ILE A 40 -15.00 60.08 -2.16
CA ILE A 40 -15.92 60.94 -1.39
C ILE A 40 -15.98 60.48 0.07
N SER A 41 -16.05 59.16 0.32
CA SER A 41 -16.04 58.59 1.67
C SER A 41 -14.76 58.95 2.42
N LEU A 42 -13.60 58.84 1.76
CA LEU A 42 -12.30 59.21 2.34
C LEU A 42 -12.17 60.72 2.57
N ARG A 43 -12.79 61.53 1.72
CA ARG A 43 -12.81 62.99 1.89
C ARG A 43 -13.68 63.41 3.08
N ASN A 44 -14.78 62.69 3.30
CA ASN A 44 -15.75 63.01 4.33
C ASN A 44 -15.45 62.35 5.69
N SER A 45 -14.45 61.47 5.77
CA SER A 45 -14.01 60.87 7.02
C SER A 45 -13.07 61.81 7.78
N ASP A 46 -13.27 61.94 9.08
CA ASP A 46 -12.42 62.77 9.96
C ASP A 46 -11.00 62.23 10.11
N THR A 47 -10.79 60.94 9.84
CA THR A 47 -9.50 60.24 9.96
C THR A 47 -9.22 59.41 8.72
N PHE A 48 -7.99 59.47 8.20
CA PHE A 48 -7.53 58.59 7.12
C PHE A 48 -7.23 57.18 7.64
N PRO A 49 -7.49 56.13 6.86
CA PRO A 49 -7.14 54.76 7.24
C PRO A 49 -5.61 54.61 7.37
N GLU A 50 -5.18 53.94 8.45
CA GLU A 50 -3.75 53.69 8.71
C GLU A 50 -3.10 52.83 7.61
N ASN A 51 -3.87 51.91 7.01
CA ASN A 51 -3.43 51.07 5.90
C ASN A 51 -4.38 51.20 4.69
N PRO A 52 -4.08 52.11 3.73
CA PRO A 52 -4.92 52.35 2.57
C PRO A 52 -5.14 51.11 1.70
N SER A 53 -4.15 50.21 1.64
CA SER A 53 -4.23 48.99 0.82
C SER A 53 -5.28 48.01 1.35
N GLU A 54 -5.32 47.81 2.67
CA GLU A 54 -6.33 46.96 3.32
C GLU A 54 -7.73 47.58 3.20
N PHE A 55 -7.84 48.89 3.41
CA PHE A 55 -9.11 49.61 3.25
C PHE A 55 -9.70 49.49 1.84
N ILE A 56 -8.86 49.60 0.80
CA ILE A 56 -9.28 49.40 -0.60
C ILE A 56 -9.72 47.95 -0.84
N GLN A 57 -9.00 46.97 -0.28
CA GLN A 57 -9.37 45.56 -0.38
C GLN A 57 -10.68 45.24 0.36
N ASP A 58 -10.94 45.87 1.49
CA ASP A 58 -12.19 45.70 2.22
C ASP A 58 -13.37 46.37 1.49
N TYR A 59 -13.14 47.55 0.88
CA TYR A 59 -14.17 48.27 0.13
C TYR A 59 -14.56 47.59 -1.19
N PHE A 60 -13.58 47.10 -1.96
CA PHE A 60 -13.83 46.41 -3.24
C PHE A 60 -13.96 44.89 -3.09
N GLY A 61 -13.73 44.36 -1.89
CA GLY A 61 -13.59 42.94 -1.64
C GLY A 61 -12.24 42.39 -2.07
N ARG A 62 -11.79 41.33 -1.40
CA ARG A 62 -10.63 40.56 -1.84
C ARG A 62 -11.05 39.75 -3.06
N TYR A 63 -10.51 40.08 -4.24
CA TYR A 63 -10.70 39.26 -5.43
C TYR A 63 -10.24 37.83 -5.14
N LYS A 64 -11.18 36.89 -5.04
CA LYS A 64 -10.91 35.46 -5.04
C LYS A 64 -11.25 34.95 -6.43
N ASP A 65 -10.23 34.58 -7.19
CA ASP A 65 -10.43 33.96 -8.49
C ASP A 65 -11.22 32.65 -8.29
N PRO A 66 -12.33 32.41 -9.00
CA PRO A 66 -13.02 31.11 -8.97
C PRO A 66 -12.10 29.93 -9.27
N LEU A 67 -11.00 30.16 -10.01
CA LEU A 67 -9.98 29.15 -10.26
C LEU A 67 -9.31 28.67 -8.98
N TRP A 68 -9.23 29.50 -7.93
CA TRP A 68 -8.68 29.11 -6.63
C TRP A 68 -9.57 28.11 -5.89
N ASP A 69 -10.89 28.27 -5.97
CA ASP A 69 -11.84 27.31 -5.39
C ASP A 69 -11.72 25.94 -6.10
N GLU A 70 -11.51 25.97 -7.41
CA GLU A 70 -11.29 24.76 -8.19
C GLU A 70 -9.97 24.07 -7.83
N VAL A 71 -8.89 24.85 -7.68
CA VAL A 71 -7.58 24.34 -7.24
C VAL A 71 -7.68 23.76 -5.83
N GLU A 72 -8.41 24.40 -4.92
CA GLU A 72 -8.62 23.91 -3.55
C GLU A 72 -9.42 22.60 -3.54
N ARG A 73 -10.50 22.51 -4.32
CA ARG A 73 -11.26 21.27 -4.53
C ARG A 73 -10.36 20.15 -5.05
N MET A 74 -9.58 20.41 -6.11
CA MET A 74 -8.65 19.42 -6.67
C MET A 74 -7.59 18.97 -5.65
N LYS A 75 -7.08 19.88 -4.81
CA LYS A 75 -6.15 19.52 -3.74
C LYS A 75 -6.78 18.57 -2.73
N ASN A 76 -8.01 18.85 -2.31
CA ASN A 76 -8.76 17.99 -1.39
C ASN A 76 -9.03 16.61 -2.01
N ASP A 77 -9.40 16.57 -3.29
CA ASP A 77 -9.62 15.33 -4.02
C ASP A 77 -8.34 14.49 -4.10
N ILE A 78 -7.20 15.11 -4.45
CA ILE A 78 -5.89 14.45 -4.49
C ILE A 78 -5.52 13.89 -3.12
N GLN A 79 -5.75 14.65 -2.04
CA GLN A 79 -5.46 14.19 -0.69
C GLN A 79 -6.35 13.00 -0.30
N SER A 80 -7.65 13.06 -0.60
CA SER A 80 -8.57 11.96 -0.31
C SER A 80 -8.21 10.69 -1.09
N LEU A 81 -7.82 10.85 -2.37
CA LEU A 81 -7.36 9.75 -3.22
C LEU A 81 -6.07 9.14 -2.69
N LYS A 82 -5.10 9.93 -2.22
CA LYS A 82 -3.86 9.42 -1.63
C LYS A 82 -4.13 8.54 -0.41
N ILE A 83 -5.00 8.99 0.50
CA ILE A 83 -5.40 8.21 1.68
C ILE A 83 -6.10 6.91 1.25
N SER A 84 -7.02 7.01 0.27
CA SER A 84 -7.71 5.83 -0.27
C SER A 84 -6.73 4.83 -0.90
N ILE A 85 -5.74 5.30 -1.66
CA ILE A 85 -4.70 4.45 -2.25
C ILE A 85 -3.91 3.74 -1.15
N GLU A 86 -3.45 4.47 -0.13
CA GLU A 86 -2.70 3.88 0.98
C GLU A 86 -3.49 2.79 1.70
N ASN A 87 -4.76 3.04 2.01
CA ASN A 87 -5.63 2.07 2.66
C ASN A 87 -5.83 0.81 1.79
N LYS A 88 -6.08 0.99 0.50
CA LYS A 88 -6.24 -0.13 -0.44
C LYS A 88 -4.95 -0.92 -0.62
N THR A 89 -3.78 -0.26 -0.62
CA THR A 89 -2.49 -0.94 -0.67
C THR A 89 -2.26 -1.81 0.58
N LYS A 90 -2.63 -1.31 1.77
CA LYS A 90 -2.57 -2.09 3.01
C LYS A 90 -3.52 -3.30 2.97
N GLU A 91 -4.74 -3.11 2.47
CA GLU A 91 -5.72 -4.18 2.31
C GLU A 91 -5.24 -5.28 1.35
N ILE A 92 -4.68 -4.88 0.20
CA ILE A 92 -4.08 -5.82 -0.77
C ILE A 92 -2.93 -6.62 -0.13
N ALA A 93 -2.05 -5.95 0.63
CA ALA A 93 -0.94 -6.63 1.31
C ALA A 93 -1.45 -7.66 2.33
N PHE A 94 -2.47 -7.30 3.12
CA PHE A 94 -3.11 -8.20 4.08
C PHE A 94 -3.76 -9.40 3.39
N LEU A 95 -4.58 -9.18 2.35
CA LEU A 95 -5.23 -10.25 1.61
C LEU A 95 -4.22 -11.19 0.93
N HIS A 96 -3.12 -10.67 0.38
CA HIS A 96 -2.04 -11.51 -0.15
C HIS A 96 -1.41 -12.40 0.93
N GLN A 97 -1.26 -11.91 2.16
CA GLN A 97 -0.77 -12.70 3.27
C GLN A 97 -1.78 -13.81 3.65
N GLU A 98 -3.07 -13.50 3.73
CA GLU A 98 -4.12 -14.48 4.04
C GLU A 98 -4.23 -15.58 2.98
N ILE A 99 -4.17 -15.21 1.69
CA ILE A 99 -4.19 -16.16 0.57
C ILE A 99 -2.95 -17.07 0.66
N SER A 100 -1.78 -16.50 0.91
CA SER A 100 -0.54 -17.27 1.04
C SER A 100 -0.62 -18.26 2.20
N LYS A 101 -1.10 -17.81 3.36
CA LYS A 101 -1.35 -18.68 4.52
C LYS A 101 -2.35 -19.80 4.19
N SER A 102 -3.46 -19.47 3.54
CA SER A 102 -4.49 -20.46 3.16
C SER A 102 -3.96 -21.49 2.17
N LYS A 103 -3.18 -21.09 1.17
CA LYS A 103 -2.51 -22.01 0.24
C LYS A 103 -1.57 -22.98 0.97
N ARG A 104 -0.77 -22.46 1.93
CA ARG A 104 0.10 -23.29 2.76
C ARG A 104 -0.71 -24.30 3.59
N ILE A 105 -1.81 -23.86 4.22
CA ILE A 105 -2.72 -24.76 4.96
C ILE A 105 -3.26 -25.88 4.04
N ALA A 106 -3.72 -25.53 2.83
CA ALA A 106 -4.26 -26.50 1.88
C ALA A 106 -3.21 -27.57 1.53
N HIS A 107 -1.99 -27.15 1.19
CA HIS A 107 -0.90 -28.07 0.91
C HIS A 107 -0.54 -28.96 2.10
N ILE A 108 -0.51 -28.40 3.33
CA ILE A 108 -0.23 -29.20 4.53
C ILE A 108 -1.30 -30.27 4.72
N LYS A 109 -2.58 -29.94 4.51
CA LYS A 109 -3.69 -30.90 4.59
C LYS A 109 -3.54 -32.01 3.55
N GLU A 110 -3.20 -31.67 2.31
CA GLU A 110 -2.92 -32.66 1.26
C GLU A 110 -1.79 -33.60 1.68
N THR A 111 -0.69 -33.05 2.19
CA THR A 111 0.46 -33.85 2.64
C THR A 111 0.09 -34.73 3.84
N PHE A 112 -0.70 -34.22 4.79
CA PHE A 112 -1.20 -34.99 5.93
C PHE A 112 -2.00 -36.22 5.47
N ILE A 113 -2.91 -36.03 4.50
CA ILE A 113 -3.70 -37.12 3.92
C ILE A 113 -2.77 -38.13 3.24
N MET A 114 -1.80 -37.67 2.45
CA MET A 114 -0.85 -38.53 1.74
C MET A 114 0.10 -39.29 2.66
N MET A 115 0.35 -38.79 3.87
CA MET A 115 1.13 -39.55 4.86
C MET A 115 0.45 -40.84 5.29
N GLY A 116 -0.86 -40.97 5.06
CA GLY A 116 -1.66 -42.13 5.43
C GLY A 116 -1.92 -42.13 6.93
N PRO A 117 -2.76 -41.19 7.43
CA PRO A 117 -3.17 -41.24 8.83
C PRO A 117 -3.86 -42.58 9.12
N ASP A 118 -3.76 -43.02 10.37
CA ASP A 118 -4.46 -44.23 10.81
C ASP A 118 -5.99 -44.04 10.78
N ASN A 119 -6.74 -45.09 11.13
CA ASN A 119 -8.21 -45.05 11.17
C ASN A 119 -8.76 -43.97 12.12
N ASN A 120 -7.95 -43.46 13.06
CA ASN A 120 -8.31 -42.39 13.98
C ASN A 120 -7.94 -40.99 13.45
N GLY A 121 -7.40 -40.90 12.22
CA GLY A 121 -6.97 -39.63 11.64
C GLY A 121 -5.67 -39.10 12.27
N ILE A 122 -4.78 -39.99 12.72
CA ILE A 122 -3.54 -39.65 13.43
C ILE A 122 -2.32 -40.08 12.61
N VAL A 123 -1.30 -39.21 12.57
CA VAL A 123 0.04 -39.52 12.06
C VAL A 123 1.04 -39.51 13.21
N SER A 124 1.88 -40.55 13.29
CA SER A 124 2.99 -40.63 14.25
C SER A 124 4.22 -39.91 13.72
N THR A 125 4.90 -39.15 14.59
CA THR A 125 6.19 -38.54 14.23
C THR A 125 7.28 -39.56 13.93
N LYS A 126 7.19 -40.79 14.43
CA LYS A 126 8.11 -41.87 14.03
C LYS A 126 7.94 -42.23 12.57
N ILE A 127 6.70 -42.39 12.11
CA ILE A 127 6.40 -42.68 10.70
C ILE A 127 6.87 -41.51 9.82
N LEU A 128 6.62 -40.28 10.26
CA LEU A 128 7.08 -39.07 9.58
C LEU A 128 8.61 -39.05 9.41
N VAL A 129 9.36 -39.25 10.50
CA VAL A 129 10.84 -39.27 10.46
C VAL A 129 11.35 -40.43 9.63
N GLN A 130 10.76 -41.62 9.77
CA GLN A 130 11.11 -42.79 8.96
C GLN A 130 10.91 -42.51 7.46
N LYS A 131 9.83 -41.83 7.09
CA LYS A 131 9.57 -41.44 5.70
C LYS A 131 10.50 -40.33 5.19
N LEU A 132 10.97 -39.43 6.07
CA LEU A 132 11.91 -38.36 5.73
C LEU A 132 13.35 -38.86 5.53
N SER A 133 13.83 -39.76 6.40
CA SER A 133 15.25 -40.15 6.44
C SER A 133 15.51 -41.61 6.11
N GLY A 134 14.48 -42.44 6.08
CA GLY A 134 14.60 -43.90 5.99
C GLY A 134 14.99 -44.57 7.31
N GLN A 135 15.20 -43.82 8.40
CA GLN A 135 15.59 -44.41 9.68
C GLN A 135 14.40 -45.03 10.41
N PRO A 136 14.48 -46.31 10.83
CA PRO A 136 13.37 -47.00 11.48
C PRO A 136 13.19 -46.59 12.95
N ARG A 137 14.15 -45.87 13.54
CA ARG A 137 14.15 -45.51 14.96
C ARG A 137 14.17 -44.00 15.11
N PHE A 138 13.17 -43.49 15.82
CA PHE A 138 13.12 -42.13 16.29
C PHE A 138 12.56 -42.13 17.72
N GLU A 139 13.19 -41.35 18.60
CA GLU A 139 12.96 -41.41 20.04
C GLU A 139 11.60 -40.82 20.43
N VAL A 140 11.14 -39.82 19.70
CA VAL A 140 9.93 -39.04 20.01
C VAL A 140 8.76 -39.50 19.14
N ASP A 141 7.69 -40.02 19.76
CA ASP A 141 6.47 -40.47 19.08
C ASP A 141 5.26 -39.63 19.50
N LEU A 142 5.12 -38.44 18.90
CA LEU A 142 3.94 -37.62 19.05
C LEU A 142 2.86 -38.12 18.08
N LYS A 143 1.64 -38.17 18.58
CA LYS A 143 0.44 -38.48 17.81
C LYS A 143 -0.19 -37.18 17.33
N LEU A 144 -0.10 -36.92 16.03
CA LEU A 144 -0.56 -35.68 15.42
C LEU A 144 -1.88 -35.92 14.67
N ASN A 145 -2.96 -35.29 15.13
CA ASN A 145 -4.15 -35.11 14.29
C ASN A 145 -3.89 -34.01 13.25
N ILE A 146 -4.81 -33.81 12.31
CA ILE A 146 -4.65 -32.83 11.22
C ILE A 146 -4.38 -31.40 11.72
N ASN A 147 -5.03 -30.96 12.80
CA ASN A 147 -4.88 -29.62 13.33
C ASN A 147 -3.51 -29.45 14.00
N ASN A 148 -3.09 -30.45 14.78
CA ASN A 148 -1.77 -30.46 15.42
C ASN A 148 -0.65 -30.57 14.40
N PHE A 149 -0.86 -31.27 13.28
CA PHE A 149 0.07 -31.28 12.18
C PHE A 149 0.16 -29.92 11.46
N ILE A 150 -0.98 -29.27 11.20
CA ILE A 150 -1.00 -27.91 10.64
C ILE A 150 -0.26 -26.92 11.54
N ASN A 151 -0.56 -26.93 12.84
CA ASN A 151 0.10 -26.05 13.80
C ASN A 151 1.59 -26.33 13.91
N PHE A 152 1.98 -27.62 13.92
CA PHE A 152 3.39 -28.00 13.88
C PHE A 152 4.10 -27.41 12.67
N VAL A 153 3.55 -27.56 11.45
CA VAL A 153 4.23 -27.08 10.24
C VAL A 153 4.20 -25.54 10.15
N LEU A 154 3.05 -24.91 10.36
CA LEU A 154 2.92 -23.46 10.14
C LEU A 154 3.50 -22.61 11.27
N GLU A 155 3.28 -23.01 12.51
CA GLU A 155 3.58 -22.16 13.66
C GLU A 155 4.90 -22.56 14.33
N HIS A 156 5.25 -23.85 14.29
CA HIS A 156 6.41 -24.36 15.02
C HIS A 156 7.64 -24.62 14.14
N LEU A 157 7.43 -25.18 12.94
CA LEU A 157 8.50 -25.47 11.98
C LEU A 157 8.92 -24.19 11.23
N ILE A 158 7.94 -23.44 10.72
CA ILE A 158 8.15 -22.21 9.95
C ILE A 158 8.05 -20.99 10.89
N THR A 159 8.88 -20.97 11.92
CA THR A 159 9.02 -19.81 12.82
C THR A 159 9.84 -18.75 12.14
N ALA A 160 9.19 -17.78 11.50
CA ALA A 160 9.82 -16.62 10.90
C ALA A 160 8.91 -15.39 11.03
N GLU A 161 9.52 -14.23 11.21
CA GLU A 161 8.82 -12.95 11.40
C GLU A 161 8.40 -12.34 10.06
N SER A 162 9.25 -12.47 9.04
CA SER A 162 8.97 -11.95 7.70
C SER A 162 8.36 -13.01 6.77
N GLU A 163 7.52 -12.60 5.81
CA GLU A 163 6.96 -13.52 4.82
C GLU A 163 8.02 -14.09 3.86
N GLU A 164 9.09 -13.34 3.60
CA GLU A 164 10.20 -13.81 2.75
C GLU A 164 10.93 -14.97 3.42
N GLU A 165 11.26 -14.85 4.70
CA GLU A 165 11.83 -15.95 5.46
C GLU A 165 10.87 -17.14 5.54
N LYS A 166 9.57 -16.90 5.78
CA LYS A 166 8.57 -18.00 5.75
C LYS A 166 8.56 -18.71 4.40
N ASN A 167 8.69 -18.00 3.28
CA ASN A 167 8.75 -18.59 1.94
C ASN A 167 10.04 -19.40 1.73
N ASN A 168 11.16 -18.92 2.25
CA ASN A 168 12.44 -19.64 2.21
C ASN A 168 12.32 -20.94 3.02
N TRP A 169 11.81 -20.87 4.27
CA TRP A 169 11.59 -22.04 5.11
C TRP A 169 10.57 -23.02 4.53
N TRP A 170 9.50 -22.51 3.93
CA TRP A 170 8.53 -23.32 3.19
C TRP A 170 9.22 -24.09 2.05
N SER A 171 10.06 -23.42 1.28
CA SER A 171 10.78 -24.06 0.18
C SER A 171 11.82 -25.06 0.67
N SER A 172 12.59 -24.74 1.71
CA SER A 172 13.69 -25.59 2.18
C SER A 172 13.24 -26.76 3.06
N CYS A 173 12.28 -26.56 3.97
CA CYS A 173 11.85 -27.58 4.90
C CYS A 173 10.57 -28.29 4.44
N TYR A 174 9.56 -27.55 4.00
CA TYR A 174 8.26 -28.15 3.69
C TYR A 174 8.26 -28.95 2.37
N LEU A 175 9.05 -28.55 1.35
CA LEU A 175 9.15 -29.35 0.13
C LEU A 175 9.64 -30.78 0.39
N ALA A 176 10.53 -30.98 1.37
CA ALA A 176 10.95 -32.32 1.77
C ALA A 176 9.76 -33.18 2.27
N PHE A 177 8.80 -32.59 3.00
CA PHE A 177 7.57 -33.30 3.41
C PHE A 177 6.70 -33.68 2.22
N ARG A 178 6.64 -32.83 1.20
CA ARG A 178 5.91 -33.13 -0.03
C ARG A 178 6.58 -34.28 -0.80
N GLU A 179 7.90 -34.30 -0.86
CA GLU A 179 8.67 -35.33 -1.58
C GLU A 179 8.46 -36.74 -1.04
N ILE A 180 8.23 -36.88 0.27
CA ILE A 180 7.83 -38.16 0.91
C ILE A 180 6.65 -38.82 0.19
N CYS A 181 5.73 -37.99 -0.31
CA CYS A 181 4.45 -38.44 -0.82
C CYS A 181 4.47 -38.67 -2.34
N ILE A 182 5.61 -38.49 -3.00
CA ILE A 182 5.75 -38.63 -4.45
C ILE A 182 6.16 -40.07 -4.79
N THR A 183 5.34 -40.74 -5.59
CA THR A 183 5.69 -41.98 -6.27
C THR A 183 6.51 -41.68 -7.52
N GLY A 184 7.52 -42.49 -7.80
CA GLY A 184 8.27 -42.47 -9.07
C GLY A 184 7.40 -42.90 -10.24
N GLU A 185 7.92 -42.72 -11.46
CA GLU A 185 7.25 -43.14 -12.71
C GLU A 185 7.01 -44.66 -12.76
N ASP A 186 7.80 -45.42 -12.01
CA ASP A 186 7.67 -46.86 -11.82
C ASP A 186 6.59 -47.26 -10.80
N GLY A 187 5.86 -46.28 -10.26
CA GLY A 187 4.84 -46.47 -9.23
C GLY A 187 5.40 -46.78 -7.84
N LYS A 188 6.73 -46.79 -7.66
CA LYS A 188 7.37 -47.06 -6.37
C LYS A 188 7.56 -45.77 -5.57
N PRO A 189 7.57 -45.82 -4.23
CA PRO A 189 7.94 -44.66 -3.42
C PRO A 189 9.35 -44.18 -3.79
N LYS A 190 9.53 -42.87 -3.98
CA LYS A 190 10.87 -42.29 -4.12
C LYS A 190 11.69 -42.56 -2.85
N PRO A 191 13.04 -42.60 -2.96
CA PRO A 191 13.88 -42.68 -1.78
C PRO A 191 13.58 -41.50 -0.84
N PRO A 192 13.66 -41.71 0.49
CA PRO A 192 13.47 -40.64 1.47
C PRO A 192 14.33 -39.41 1.15
N PRO A 193 13.80 -38.18 1.27
CA PRO A 193 14.50 -36.95 0.87
C PRO A 193 15.86 -36.79 1.55
N PHE A 194 16.01 -37.27 2.79
CA PHE A 194 17.25 -37.19 3.56
C PHE A 194 17.97 -38.55 3.71
N ALA A 195 17.63 -39.55 2.90
CA ALA A 195 18.35 -40.82 2.92
C ALA A 195 19.86 -40.61 2.68
N GLY A 196 20.68 -41.04 3.64
CA GLY A 196 22.14 -40.86 3.59
C GLY A 196 22.63 -39.43 3.82
N ARG A 197 21.74 -38.46 4.09
CA ARG A 197 22.06 -37.03 4.32
C ARG A 197 21.53 -36.55 5.67
N LEU A 198 21.83 -37.31 6.71
CA LEU A 198 21.33 -37.03 8.05
C LEU A 198 21.96 -35.78 8.67
N GLU A 199 23.10 -35.33 8.17
CA GLU A 199 23.77 -34.10 8.63
C GLU A 199 23.21 -32.84 7.96
N ASP A 200 22.22 -32.98 7.06
CA ASP A 200 21.60 -31.83 6.39
C ASP A 200 21.00 -30.85 7.42
N PRO A 201 21.36 -29.55 7.37
CA PRO A 201 20.86 -28.57 8.33
C PRO A 201 19.33 -28.47 8.40
N ASN A 202 18.65 -28.66 7.26
CA ASN A 202 17.18 -28.63 7.22
C ASN A 202 16.60 -29.84 7.94
N TYR A 203 17.19 -31.02 7.76
CA TYR A 203 16.77 -32.22 8.47
C TYR A 203 17.00 -32.10 9.98
N GLN A 204 18.18 -31.66 10.41
CA GLN A 204 18.49 -31.47 11.83
C GLN A 204 17.53 -30.48 12.50
N ARG A 205 17.22 -29.38 11.82
CA ARG A 205 16.22 -28.41 12.29
C ARG A 205 14.82 -29.02 12.37
N ILE A 206 14.39 -29.81 11.38
CA ILE A 206 13.10 -30.52 11.45
C ILE A 206 13.05 -31.40 12.70
N LEU A 207 14.12 -32.16 13.00
CA LEU A 207 14.17 -33.01 14.18
C LEU A 207 14.11 -32.22 15.49
N GLU A 208 14.85 -31.12 15.59
CA GLU A 208 14.82 -30.21 16.75
C GLU A 208 13.41 -29.64 16.99
N LYS A 209 12.74 -29.23 15.90
CA LYS A 209 11.36 -28.75 15.96
C LYS A 209 10.38 -29.84 16.37
N ILE A 210 10.53 -31.08 15.87
CA ILE A 210 9.69 -32.20 16.31
C ILE A 210 9.88 -32.46 17.81
N ARG A 211 11.14 -32.44 18.30
CA ARG A 211 11.45 -32.69 19.72
C ARG A 211 10.89 -31.64 20.66
N SER A 212 10.85 -30.38 20.22
CA SER A 212 10.34 -29.26 21.02
C SER A 212 8.84 -29.02 20.85
N PHE A 213 8.16 -29.73 19.95
CA PHE A 213 6.75 -29.51 19.70
C PHE A 213 5.88 -30.14 20.79
N VAL A 214 4.94 -29.36 21.30
CA VAL A 214 3.93 -29.82 22.25
C VAL A 214 2.56 -29.69 21.58
N PRO A 215 1.91 -30.82 21.20
CA PRO A 215 0.57 -30.80 20.62
C PRO A 215 -0.43 -30.12 21.59
N ARG A 216 -1.36 -29.35 21.03
CA ARG A 216 -2.43 -28.69 21.80
C ARG A 216 -3.76 -29.43 21.64
#